data_AF-A0A0G1NDW7-F1
#
_entry.id   AF-A0A0G1NDW7-F1
#
_cell.length_a   1.000
_cell.length_b   1.000
_cell.length_c   1.000
_cell.angle_alpha   90.00
_cell.angle_beta   90.00
_cell.angle_gamma   90.00
#
_symmetry.space_group_name_H-M   'P 1'
#
loop_
_entity.id
_entity.type
_entity.pdbx_description
1 polymer ?
#
loop_
_entity_poly.entity_id
_entity_poly.type
_entity_poly.pdbx_seq_one_letter_code
_entity_poly.pdbx_strand_id
1 'polypeptide(L)'
;MTFPAQVFLLFFAVVNFFIFLKAFYECKTKQNAFGLTPRLTLIGAFVWGDAVIFGLFWTLVSIVVLFLNDWLLFWLIMSLFWVVRSVGETIYWFNQQFSTLDRNPPKHMKGYSIFQNDSIWFVYQIIWQCVTVVSLVFAVYFGWLWLQSL
;
A
#
# COMPACT_ATOMS: atom_id res chain seq x y z
N MET A 1 -14.24 -16.25 -11.10
CA MET A 1 -12.85 -16.67 -10.80
C MET A 1 -12.73 -18.19 -10.69
N THR A 2 -11.56 -18.79 -10.92
CA THR A 2 -11.33 -20.24 -10.71
C THR A 2 -11.12 -20.55 -9.23
N PHE A 3 -11.39 -21.79 -8.80
CA PHE A 3 -11.18 -22.23 -7.41
C PHE A 3 -9.74 -22.01 -6.92
N PRO A 4 -8.68 -22.33 -7.70
CA PRO A 4 -7.31 -22.03 -7.28
C PRO A 4 -7.04 -20.54 -7.02
N ALA A 5 -7.63 -19.65 -7.81
CA ALA A 5 -7.47 -18.21 -7.64
C ALA A 5 -8.19 -17.70 -6.37
N GLN A 6 -9.36 -18.26 -6.03
CA GLN A 6 -10.04 -17.97 -4.76
C GLN A 6 -9.19 -18.41 -3.55
N VAL A 7 -8.65 -19.64 -3.59
CA VAL A 7 -7.76 -20.16 -2.54
C VAL A 7 -6.52 -19.29 -2.39
N PHE A 8 -5.91 -18.88 -3.51
CA PHE A 8 -4.77 -17.97 -3.52
C PHE A 8 -5.12 -16.64 -2.84
N LEU A 9 -6.21 -15.98 -3.21
CA LEU A 9 -6.60 -14.69 -2.62
C LEU A 9 -6.91 -14.80 -1.13
N LEU A 10 -7.56 -15.88 -0.70
CA LEU A 10 -7.85 -16.09 0.71
C LEU A 10 -6.55 -16.25 1.50
N PHE A 11 -5.63 -17.08 1.01
CA PHE A 11 -4.31 -17.24 1.61
C PHE A 11 -3.54 -15.93 1.62
N PHE A 12 -3.52 -15.21 0.50
CA PHE A 12 -2.84 -13.92 0.36
C PHE A 12 -3.43 -12.86 1.31
N ALA A 13 -4.75 -12.82 1.49
CA ALA A 13 -5.42 -11.92 2.44
C ALA A 13 -5.00 -12.20 3.88
N VAL A 14 -5.00 -13.47 4.28
CA VAL A 14 -4.64 -13.92 5.63
C VAL A 14 -3.17 -13.63 5.93
N VAL A 15 -2.27 -13.94 4.99
CA VAL A 15 -0.84 -13.65 5.14
C VAL A 15 -0.58 -12.15 5.29
N ASN A 16 -1.20 -11.32 4.44
CA ASN A 16 -1.05 -9.86 4.53
C ASN A 16 -1.64 -9.29 5.82
N PHE A 17 -2.70 -9.89 6.36
CA PHE A 17 -3.27 -9.48 7.64
C PHE A 17 -2.30 -9.77 8.79
N PHE A 18 -1.66 -10.93 8.81
CA PHE A 18 -0.61 -11.23 9.79
C PHE A 18 0.62 -10.32 9.64
N ILE A 19 1.00 -9.98 8.40
CA ILE A 19 2.05 -9.00 8.13
C ILE A 19 1.68 -7.64 8.73
N PHE A 20 0.44 -7.17 8.51
CA PHE A 20 -0.07 -5.93 9.09
C PHE A 20 0.02 -5.95 10.62
N LEU A 21 -0.46 -7.01 11.28
CA LEU A 21 -0.41 -7.12 12.74
C LEU A 21 1.03 -7.08 13.27
N LYS A 22 1.94 -7.83 12.63
CA LYS A 22 3.36 -7.83 12.99
C LYS A 22 3.99 -6.46 12.78
N ALA A 23 3.77 -5.85 11.62
CA ALA A 23 4.30 -4.54 11.28
C ALA A 23 3.79 -3.46 12.24
N PHE A 24 2.52 -3.53 12.62
CA PHE A 24 1.91 -2.61 13.58
C PHE A 24 2.57 -2.73 14.95
N TYR A 25 2.85 -3.96 15.40
CA TYR A 25 3.60 -4.21 16.64
C TYR A 25 5.05 -3.70 16.57
N GLU A 26 5.75 -3.94 15.46
CA GLU A 26 7.12 -3.42 15.24
C GLU A 26 7.15 -1.89 15.25
N CYS A 27 6.18 -1.22 14.63
CA CYS A 27 6.12 0.24 14.61
C CYS A 27 5.71 0.83 15.97
N LYS A 28 4.59 0.36 16.53
CA LYS A 28 3.99 0.96 17.74
C LYS A 28 4.75 0.62 19.02
N THR A 29 5.13 -0.66 19.18
CA THR A 29 5.70 -1.14 20.45
C THR A 29 7.22 -1.10 20.42
N LYS A 30 7.85 -1.52 19.31
CA LYS A 30 9.31 -1.56 19.18
C LYS A 30 9.91 -0.29 18.58
N GLN A 31 9.08 0.67 18.14
CA GLN A 31 9.54 1.90 17.47
C GLN A 31 10.41 1.64 16.24
N ASN A 32 10.22 0.49 15.58
CA ASN A 32 11.08 -0.04 14.52
C ASN A 32 10.51 0.20 13.11
N ALA A 33 9.95 1.38 12.86
CA ALA A 33 9.29 1.67 11.59
C ALA A 33 10.24 1.64 10.37
N PHE A 34 11.54 1.90 10.58
CA PHE A 34 12.59 1.86 9.54
C PHE A 34 13.27 0.50 9.39
N GLY A 35 12.91 -0.50 10.20
CA GLY A 35 13.50 -1.83 10.10
C GLY A 35 13.21 -2.45 8.74
N LEU A 36 14.26 -2.89 8.03
CA LEU A 36 14.16 -3.42 6.67
C LEU A 36 13.37 -4.73 6.61
N THR A 37 12.61 -4.90 5.53
CA THR A 37 11.77 -6.08 5.27
C THR A 37 12.04 -6.69 3.89
N PRO A 38 13.25 -7.22 3.61
CA PRO A 38 13.65 -7.65 2.26
C PRO A 38 12.75 -8.75 1.66
N ARG A 39 12.10 -9.56 2.50
CA ARG A 39 11.16 -10.61 2.07
C ARG A 39 9.77 -10.08 1.71
N LEU A 40 9.46 -8.81 2.02
CA LEU A 40 8.16 -8.18 1.79
C LEU A 40 8.20 -7.21 0.59
N THR A 41 9.29 -7.19 -0.16
CA THR A 41 9.45 -6.37 -1.36
C THR A 41 8.39 -6.66 -2.40
N LEU A 42 7.95 -7.92 -2.54
CA LEU A 42 6.88 -8.32 -3.47
C LEU A 42 5.53 -7.66 -3.20
N ILE A 43 5.27 -7.23 -1.97
CA ILE A 43 4.06 -6.48 -1.62
C ILE A 43 4.31 -4.96 -1.58
N GLY A 44 5.47 -4.53 -2.07
CA GLY A 44 5.92 -3.14 -2.11
C GLY A 44 6.50 -2.60 -0.79
N ALA A 45 6.69 -3.46 0.22
CA ALA A 45 7.15 -3.06 1.55
C ALA A 45 8.66 -3.24 1.73
N PHE A 46 9.38 -2.13 1.87
CA PHE A 46 10.83 -2.13 2.10
C PHE A 46 11.20 -2.00 3.59
N VAL A 47 10.34 -1.37 4.38
CA VAL A 47 10.47 -1.24 5.84
C VAL A 47 9.16 -1.61 6.56
N TRP A 48 9.23 -1.78 7.88
CA TRP A 48 8.03 -2.11 8.68
C TRP A 48 6.91 -1.07 8.57
N GLY A 49 7.23 0.23 8.45
CA GLY A 49 6.21 1.26 8.24
C GLY A 49 5.38 1.01 6.98
N ASP A 50 6.03 0.62 5.87
CA ASP A 50 5.37 0.25 4.62
C ASP A 50 4.45 -0.96 4.83
N ALA A 51 4.96 -1.98 5.54
CA ALA A 51 4.25 -3.23 5.77
C ALA A 51 2.97 -3.04 6.60
N VAL A 52 2.87 -1.99 7.42
CA VAL A 52 1.61 -1.64 8.09
C VAL A 52 0.56 -1.25 7.06
N ILE A 53 0.90 -0.32 6.16
CA ILE A 53 -0.09 0.22 5.22
C ILE A 53 -0.37 -0.79 4.10
N PHE A 54 0.66 -1.37 3.50
CA PHE A 54 0.50 -2.34 2.41
C PHE A 54 -0.09 -3.67 2.88
N GLY A 55 0.24 -4.15 4.08
CA GLY A 55 -0.40 -5.34 4.63
C GLY A 55 -1.92 -5.16 4.73
N LEU A 56 -2.38 -4.03 5.29
CA LEU A 56 -3.82 -3.73 5.35
C LEU A 56 -4.43 -3.54 3.96
N PHE A 57 -3.76 -2.79 3.08
CA PHE A 57 -4.20 -2.57 1.70
C PHE A 57 -4.42 -3.88 0.95
N TRP A 58 -3.44 -4.79 0.97
CA TRP A 58 -3.52 -6.07 0.26
C TRP A 58 -4.57 -7.00 0.84
N THR A 59 -4.78 -6.99 2.17
CA THR A 59 -5.89 -7.71 2.79
C THR A 59 -7.23 -7.19 2.27
N LEU A 60 -7.45 -5.87 2.26
CA LEU A 60 -8.71 -5.27 1.79
C LEU A 60 -8.95 -5.52 0.29
N VAL A 61 -7.93 -5.32 -0.55
CA VAL A 61 -8.00 -5.63 -1.99
C VAL A 61 -8.41 -7.08 -2.21
N SER A 62 -7.78 -8.02 -1.50
CA SER A 62 -8.07 -9.44 -1.67
C SER A 62 -9.50 -9.78 -1.28
N ILE A 63 -10.02 -9.21 -0.18
CA ILE A 63 -11.41 -9.39 0.25
C ILE A 63 -12.38 -8.81 -0.79
N VAL A 64 -12.12 -7.61 -1.31
CA VAL A 64 -12.97 -6.98 -2.33
C VAL A 64 -12.99 -7.79 -3.62
N VAL A 65 -11.83 -8.24 -4.10
CA VAL A 65 -11.70 -9.08 -5.30
C VAL A 65 -12.40 -10.43 -5.10
N LEU A 66 -12.26 -11.06 -3.93
CA LEU A 66 -12.98 -12.28 -3.58
C LEU A 66 -14.50 -12.06 -3.62
N PHE A 67 -14.99 -10.97 -3.03
CA PHE A 67 -16.40 -10.62 -3.00
C PHE A 67 -16.97 -10.37 -4.39
N LEU A 68 -16.24 -9.66 -5.25
CA LEU A 68 -16.64 -9.38 -6.64
C LEU A 68 -16.42 -10.56 -7.58
N ASN A 69 -15.69 -11.60 -7.14
CA ASN A 69 -15.36 -12.80 -7.91
C ASN A 69 -14.63 -12.52 -9.26
N ASP A 70 -13.90 -11.41 -9.31
CA ASP A 70 -13.22 -10.90 -10.51
C ASP A 70 -11.69 -10.99 -10.35
N TRP A 71 -11.10 -12.00 -11.00
CA TRP A 71 -9.65 -12.23 -10.94
C TRP A 71 -8.85 -11.17 -11.72
N LEU A 72 -9.44 -10.61 -12.78
CA LEU A 72 -8.76 -9.62 -13.60
C LEU A 72 -8.61 -8.30 -12.84
N LEU A 73 -9.59 -7.97 -12.00
CA LEU A 73 -9.52 -6.82 -11.10
C LEU A 73 -8.30 -6.89 -10.16
N PHE A 74 -7.95 -8.07 -9.65
CA PHE A 74 -6.74 -8.25 -8.84
C PHE A 74 -5.47 -7.89 -9.61
N TRP A 75 -5.34 -8.40 -10.84
CA TRP A 75 -4.19 -8.10 -11.69
C TRP A 75 -4.12 -6.64 -12.09
N LEU A 76 -5.26 -6.00 -12.39
CA LEU A 76 -5.33 -4.57 -12.65
C LEU A 76 -4.81 -3.77 -11.44
N ILE A 77 -5.30 -4.07 -10.24
CA ILE A 77 -4.84 -3.42 -9.00
C ILE A 77 -3.34 -3.67 -8.79
N MET A 78 -2.86 -4.89 -9.00
CA MET A 78 -1.44 -5.24 -8.87
C MET A 78 -0.55 -4.46 -9.85
N SER A 79 -0.96 -4.36 -11.11
CA SER A 79 -0.23 -3.58 -12.12
C SER A 79 -0.22 -2.09 -11.79
N LEU A 80 -1.37 -1.51 -11.45
CA LEU A 80 -1.45 -0.09 -11.07
C LEU A 80 -0.67 0.20 -9.79
N PHE A 81 -0.71 -0.70 -8.82
CA PHE A 81 0.08 -0.61 -7.61
C PHE A 81 1.57 -0.49 -7.92
N TRP A 82 2.11 -1.39 -8.74
CA TRP A 82 3.53 -1.37 -9.07
C TRP A 82 3.92 -0.14 -9.88
N VAL A 83 3.06 0.33 -10.80
CA VAL A 83 3.30 1.60 -11.52
C VAL A 83 3.37 2.76 -10.53
N VAL A 84 2.36 2.95 -9.69
CA VAL A 84 2.30 4.06 -8.72
C VAL A 84 3.45 3.98 -7.71
N ARG A 85 3.74 2.78 -7.19
CA ARG A 85 4.84 2.55 -6.24
C ARG A 85 6.18 2.89 -6.87
N SER A 86 6.45 2.40 -8.08
CA SER A 86 7.74 2.58 -8.76
C SER A 86 7.96 4.04 -9.11
N VAL A 87 6.95 4.71 -9.69
CA VAL A 87 7.01 6.14 -9.98
C VAL A 87 7.23 6.96 -8.70
N GLY A 88 6.49 6.64 -7.63
CA GLY A 88 6.64 7.32 -6.35
C GLY A 88 8.02 7.13 -5.71
N GLU A 89 8.60 5.92 -5.78
CA GLU A 89 9.97 5.67 -5.33
C GLU A 89 10.99 6.44 -6.19
N THR A 90 10.84 6.44 -7.51
CA THR A 90 11.73 7.19 -8.40
C THR A 90 11.73 8.68 -8.04
N ILE A 91 10.55 9.28 -7.87
CA ILE A 91 10.41 10.68 -7.46
C ILE A 91 11.00 10.91 -6.06
N TYR A 92 10.74 10.01 -5.12
CA TYR A 92 11.28 10.10 -3.76
C TYR A 92 12.81 10.09 -3.77
N TRP A 93 13.44 9.11 -4.40
CA TRP A 93 14.90 9.00 -4.44
C TRP A 93 15.56 10.15 -5.19
N PHE A 94 14.93 10.63 -6.27
CA PHE A 94 15.38 11.82 -6.96
C PHE A 94 15.38 13.05 -6.04
N ASN A 95 14.27 13.32 -5.34
CA ASN A 95 14.20 14.44 -4.41
C ASN A 95 15.13 14.27 -3.21
N GLN A 96 15.33 13.05 -2.73
CA GLN A 96 16.26 12.74 -1.64
C GLN A 96 17.72 13.07 -2.01
N GLN A 97 18.08 13.03 -3.30
CA GLN A 97 19.41 13.39 -3.78
C GLN A 97 19.62 14.89 -3.94
N PHE A 98 18.58 15.65 -4.30
CA PHE A 98 18.72 17.04 -4.74
C PHE A 98 18.01 18.08 -3.86
N SER A 99 17.19 17.68 -2.89
CA SER A 99 16.43 18.58 -2.03
C SER A 99 16.92 18.56 -0.59
N THR A 100 16.93 19.73 0.06
CA THR A 100 16.98 19.81 1.52
C THR A 100 15.63 19.38 2.09
N LEU A 101 15.64 18.58 3.15
CA LEU A 101 14.43 18.15 3.84
C LEU A 101 13.91 19.27 4.74
N ASP A 102 12.79 19.89 4.36
CA ASP A 102 12.01 20.77 5.23
C ASP A 102 10.62 20.15 5.43
N ARG A 103 10.31 19.76 6.67
CA ARG A 103 9.10 19.00 7.03
C ARG A 103 8.49 19.58 8.30
N ASN A 104 7.17 19.52 8.42
CA ASN A 104 6.53 19.86 9.68
C ASN A 104 7.02 18.94 10.81
N PRO A 105 6.91 19.34 12.09
CA PRO A 105 7.28 18.44 13.17
C PRO A 105 6.37 17.20 13.21
N PRO A 106 6.92 15.97 13.25
CA PRO A 106 6.14 14.73 13.13
C PRO A 106 5.13 14.56 14.27
N LYS A 107 5.42 15.11 15.46
CA LYS A 107 4.55 15.09 16.65
C LYS A 107 3.17 15.72 16.43
N HIS A 108 3.01 16.59 15.43
CA HIS A 108 1.72 17.23 15.13
C HIS A 108 0.88 16.42 14.14
N MET A 109 1.43 15.36 13.55
CA MET A 109 0.76 14.55 12.54
C MET A 109 -0.12 13.47 13.17
N LYS A 110 -1.30 13.22 12.58
CA LYS A 110 -2.17 12.13 13.03
C LYS A 110 -1.48 10.79 12.77
N GLY A 111 -1.46 9.90 13.77
CA GLY A 111 -0.77 8.62 13.70
C GLY A 111 0.64 8.63 14.30
N TYR A 112 1.11 9.77 14.84
CA TYR A 112 2.42 9.85 15.49
C TYR A 112 2.57 8.85 16.65
N SER A 113 1.49 8.56 17.39
CA SER A 113 1.50 7.56 18.46
C SER A 113 1.85 6.13 17.98
N ILE A 114 1.72 5.85 16.68
CA ILE A 114 2.08 4.57 16.06
C ILE A 114 3.48 4.66 15.42
N PHE A 115 3.75 5.76 14.72
CA PHE A 115 4.96 5.97 13.91
C PHE A 115 5.81 7.10 14.53
N GLN A 116 6.27 6.89 15.75
CA GLN A 116 6.78 7.90 16.72
C GLN A 116 8.09 8.63 16.32
N ASN A 117 8.37 8.76 15.02
CA ASN A 117 9.54 9.43 14.45
C ASN A 117 9.19 9.94 13.03
N ASP A 118 10.20 10.28 12.23
CA ASP A 118 10.01 10.79 10.87
C ASP A 118 9.38 9.78 9.89
N SER A 119 9.19 8.52 10.30
CA SER A 119 8.52 7.51 9.49
C SER A 119 7.09 7.88 9.12
N ILE A 120 6.44 8.72 9.92
CA ILE A 120 5.10 9.22 9.62
C ILE A 120 5.02 9.88 8.24
N TRP A 121 6.08 10.53 7.77
CA TRP A 121 6.09 11.21 6.48
C TRP A 121 5.92 10.23 5.31
N PHE A 122 6.73 9.16 5.29
CA PHE A 122 6.62 8.16 4.24
C PHE A 122 5.33 7.33 4.39
N VAL A 123 4.82 7.16 5.62
CA VAL A 123 3.52 6.50 5.84
C VAL A 123 2.38 7.28 5.16
N TYR A 124 2.36 8.61 5.28
CA TYR A 124 1.39 9.44 4.56
C TYR A 124 1.55 9.32 3.04
N GLN A 125 2.78 9.35 2.54
CA GLN A 125 3.07 9.13 1.12
C GLN A 125 2.47 7.80 0.64
N ILE A 126 2.68 6.71 1.41
CA ILE A 126 2.21 5.38 1.06
C ILE A 126 0.67 5.28 1.12
N ILE A 127 0.03 5.90 2.12
CA ILE A 127 -1.43 6.00 2.17
C ILE A 127 -1.96 6.65 0.88
N TRP A 128 -1.35 7.75 0.44
CA TRP A 128 -1.73 8.42 -0.81
C TRP A 128 -1.43 7.59 -2.06
N GLN A 129 -0.37 6.77 -2.06
CA GLN A 129 -0.15 5.80 -3.13
C GLN A 129 -1.30 4.80 -3.20
N CYS A 130 -1.75 4.24 -2.07
CA CYS A 130 -2.90 3.34 -2.03
C CYS A 130 -4.19 4.02 -2.52
N VAL A 131 -4.46 5.25 -2.08
CA VAL A 131 -5.60 6.05 -2.55
C VAL A 131 -5.53 6.29 -4.05
N THR A 132 -4.34 6.62 -4.57
CA THR A 132 -4.11 6.81 -6.02
C THR A 132 -4.43 5.55 -6.80
N VAL A 133 -3.98 4.38 -6.35
CA VAL A 133 -4.27 3.09 -7.02
C VAL A 133 -5.78 2.83 -7.08
N VAL A 134 -6.49 2.98 -5.95
CA VAL A 134 -7.94 2.80 -5.91
C VAL A 134 -8.65 3.81 -6.81
N SER A 135 -8.20 5.06 -6.80
CA SER A 135 -8.78 6.13 -7.63
C SER A 135 -8.58 5.86 -9.12
N LEU A 136 -7.42 5.32 -9.54
CA LEU A 136 -7.16 4.94 -10.92
C LEU A 136 -8.07 3.78 -11.37
N VAL A 137 -8.33 2.80 -10.51
CA VAL A 137 -9.30 1.73 -10.82
C VAL A 137 -10.69 2.31 -11.07
N PHE A 138 -11.16 3.21 -10.19
CA PHE A 138 -12.45 3.86 -10.38
C PHE A 138 -12.47 4.77 -11.61
N ALA A 139 -11.39 5.48 -11.90
CA ALA A 139 -11.28 6.33 -13.10
C ALA A 139 -11.41 5.50 -14.38
N VAL A 140 -10.75 4.33 -14.45
CA VAL A 140 -10.88 3.39 -15.57
C VAL A 140 -12.33 2.89 -15.69
N TYR A 141 -12.94 2.49 -14.59
CA TYR A 141 -14.31 1.98 -14.56
C TYR A 141 -15.34 3.03 -15.00
N PHE A 142 -15.32 4.22 -14.40
CA PHE A 142 -16.26 5.30 -14.74
C PHE A 142 -16.01 5.87 -16.13
N GLY A 143 -14.75 5.94 -16.58
CA GLY A 143 -14.42 6.33 -17.95
C GLY A 143 -15.02 5.38 -18.97
N TRP A 144 -14.94 4.07 -18.72
CA TRP A 144 -15.57 3.07 -19.57
C TRP A 144 -17.11 3.20 -19.60
N LEU A 145 -17.75 3.34 -18.44
CA LEU A 145 -19.21 3.53 -18.37
C LEU A 145 -19.66 4.79 -19.10
N TRP A 146 -18.91 5.89 -18.99
CA TRP A 146 -19.20 7.12 -19.71
C TRP A 146 -19.13 6.91 -21.23
N LEU A 147 -18.10 6.23 -21.74
CA LEU A 147 -17.98 5.92 -23.17
C LEU A 147 -19.13 5.04 -23.70
N GLN A 148 -19.67 4.14 -22.87
CA GLN A 148 -20.84 3.32 -23.24
C GLN A 148 -22.15 4.12 -23.26
N SER A 149 -22.19 5.28 -22.60
CA SER A 149 -23.37 6.15 -22.55
C SER A 149 -23.45 7.17 -23.70
N LEU A 150 -22.37 7.29 -24.49
CA LEU A 150 -22.30 8.11 -25.70
C LEU A 150 -22.85 7.33 -26.91
#